data_AF-A0A941ZX69-F1
#
_entry.id   AF-A0A941ZX69-F1
#
_cell.length_a   1.000
_cell.length_b   1.000
_cell.length_c   1.000
_cell.angle_alpha   90.00
_cell.angle_beta   90.00
_cell.angle_gamma   90.00
#
_symmetry.space_group_name_H-M   'P 1'
#
loop_
_entity.id
_entity.type
_entity.pdbx_description
1 polymer ?
#
loop_
_entity_poly.entity_id
_entity_poly.type
_entity_poly.pdbx_seq_one_letter_code
_entity_poly.pdbx_strand_id
1 'polypeptide(L)'
;MVDLLEYAVHHDAPIDLLSDQTSCHAVYEGGYCPQGINFERRTELLRSGHAGFKEMVDATLRRHYELIKILSDRGTYFFDYGNSFLKAVYDAGIRDICKNGENPLDGFIFQSYVEDIMGPILFDYGYGPFRWVCLSGRDEDLARTDRAAMQCIDPGRRFQDRDN
;
A
#
# COMPACT_ATOMS: atom_id res chain seq x y z
N MET A 1 -5.00 7.15 -9.61
CA MET A 1 -4.86 5.70 -9.33
C MET A 1 -6.13 4.98 -9.75
N VAL A 2 -7.33 5.31 -9.23
CA VAL A 2 -8.58 4.63 -9.62
C VAL A 2 -8.83 4.69 -11.13
N ASP A 3 -8.62 5.84 -11.77
CA ASP A 3 -8.73 5.97 -13.23
C ASP A 3 -7.76 5.06 -14.00
N LEU A 4 -6.58 4.78 -13.44
CA LEU A 4 -5.58 3.89 -14.03
C LEU A 4 -6.02 2.43 -13.92
N LEU A 5 -6.56 2.01 -12.78
CA LEU A 5 -7.10 0.66 -12.61
C LEU A 5 -8.34 0.45 -13.49
N GLU A 6 -9.18 1.47 -13.63
CA GLU A 6 -10.33 1.44 -14.53
C GLU A 6 -9.87 1.27 -15.99
N TYR A 7 -8.85 2.03 -16.41
CA TYR A 7 -8.22 1.84 -17.70
C TYR A 7 -7.69 0.41 -17.87
N ALA A 8 -6.96 -0.13 -16.88
CA ALA A 8 -6.39 -1.47 -16.93
C ALA A 8 -7.46 -2.56 -17.07
N VAL A 9 -8.56 -2.44 -16.32
CA VAL A 9 -9.72 -3.35 -16.42
C VAL A 9 -10.37 -3.26 -17.80
N HIS A 10 -10.60 -2.05 -18.33
CA HIS A 10 -11.25 -1.85 -19.62
C HIS A 10 -10.44 -2.33 -20.83
N HIS A 11 -9.10 -2.34 -20.71
CA HIS A 11 -8.20 -2.71 -21.80
C HIS A 11 -7.57 -4.10 -21.61
N ASP A 12 -8.05 -4.87 -20.63
CA ASP A 12 -7.48 -6.18 -20.27
C ASP A 12 -5.95 -6.14 -20.12
N ALA A 13 -5.46 -5.05 -19.51
CA ALA A 13 -4.03 -4.85 -19.32
C ALA A 13 -3.48 -5.91 -18.34
N PRO A 14 -2.40 -6.63 -18.70
CA PRO A 14 -1.82 -7.62 -17.81
C PRO A 14 -1.13 -6.92 -16.63
N ILE A 15 -1.51 -7.31 -15.41
CA ILE A 15 -0.91 -6.84 -14.16
C ILE A 15 -0.63 -8.07 -13.30
N ASP A 16 0.64 -8.39 -13.07
CA ASP A 16 1.02 -9.54 -12.24
C ASP A 16 0.93 -9.20 -10.75
N LEU A 17 1.37 -7.99 -10.36
CA LEU A 17 1.43 -7.53 -8.97
C LEU A 17 0.73 -6.17 -8.82
N LEU A 18 -0.10 -6.04 -7.79
CA LEU A 18 -0.78 -4.79 -7.46
C LEU A 18 -0.79 -4.55 -5.94
N SER A 19 -0.70 -3.29 -5.54
CA SER A 19 -0.86 -2.87 -4.15
C SER A 19 -1.34 -1.41 -4.11
N ASP A 20 -1.66 -0.92 -2.91
CA ASP A 20 -2.02 0.48 -2.66
C ASP A 20 -1.19 1.05 -1.51
N GLN A 21 -0.69 2.27 -1.68
CA GLN A 21 0.06 3.00 -0.66
C GLN A 21 -0.45 4.44 -0.50
N THR A 22 -1.72 4.68 -0.83
CA THR A 22 -2.36 5.97 -0.50
C THR A 22 -2.44 6.18 1.01
N SER A 23 -2.69 7.39 1.49
CA SER A 23 -2.73 7.64 2.94
C SER A 23 -4.11 7.32 3.54
N CYS A 24 -4.56 6.07 3.42
CA CYS A 24 -5.85 5.60 3.94
C CYS A 24 -5.95 5.61 5.48
N HIS A 25 -4.84 5.75 6.20
CA HIS A 25 -4.85 6.03 7.64
C HIS A 25 -5.46 7.41 7.98
N ALA A 26 -5.50 8.33 7.02
CA ALA A 26 -6.08 9.68 7.14
C ALA A 26 -7.07 9.94 5.98
N VAL A 27 -7.87 8.93 5.64
CA VAL A 27 -8.63 8.86 4.37
C VAL A 27 -9.58 10.05 4.15
N TYR A 28 -10.22 10.56 5.21
CA TYR A 28 -11.13 11.70 5.14
C TYR A 28 -10.47 13.06 5.42
N GLU A 29 -9.19 13.06 5.81
CA GLU A 29 -8.42 14.27 6.14
C GLU A 29 -7.52 14.72 4.97
N GLY A 30 -7.77 14.17 3.78
CA GLY A 30 -7.03 14.46 2.57
C GLY A 30 -5.91 13.48 2.25
N GLY A 31 -5.78 12.39 3.00
CA GLY A 31 -4.89 11.29 2.65
C GLY A 31 -5.32 10.53 1.39
N TYR A 32 -6.59 10.66 0.99
CA TYR A 32 -7.16 10.04 -0.20
C TYR A 32 -7.92 11.07 -1.04
N CYS A 33 -7.66 11.11 -2.34
CA CYS A 33 -8.32 12.02 -3.26
C CYS A 33 -9.46 11.28 -3.98
N PRO A 34 -10.73 11.72 -3.84
CA PRO A 34 -11.82 11.14 -4.60
C PRO A 34 -11.60 11.18 -6.11
N GLN A 35 -12.10 10.16 -6.81
CA GLN A 35 -12.09 10.11 -8.27
C GLN A 35 -13.00 11.23 -8.83
N GLY A 36 -12.65 11.75 -10.01
CA GLY A 36 -13.44 12.79 -10.69
C GLY A 36 -13.16 14.22 -10.22
N ILE A 37 -12.29 14.43 -9.23
CA ILE A 37 -11.79 15.76 -8.84
C ILE A 37 -10.27 15.79 -8.83
N ASN A 38 -9.71 16.98 -9.06
CA ASN A 38 -8.27 17.18 -8.99
C ASN A 38 -7.80 17.49 -7.56
N PHE A 39 -6.47 17.51 -7.37
CA PHE A 39 -5.81 17.77 -6.10
C PHE A 39 -6.30 19.08 -5.45
N GLU A 40 -6.33 20.16 -6.24
CA GLU A 40 -6.68 21.52 -5.80
C GLU A 40 -8.12 21.58 -5.28
N ARG A 41 -9.07 21.02 -6.04
CA ARG A 41 -10.49 20.97 -5.66
C ARG A 41 -10.68 20.15 -4.39
N ARG A 42 -9.99 19.01 -4.26
CA ARG A 42 -10.02 18.22 -3.03
C ARG A 42 -9.51 19.03 -1.82
N THR A 43 -8.42 19.78 -1.97
CA THR A 43 -7.89 20.64 -0.90
C THR A 43 -8.87 21.77 -0.53
N GLU A 44 -9.57 22.34 -1.50
CA GLU A 44 -10.61 23.34 -1.27
C GLU A 44 -11.82 22.77 -0.52
N LEU A 45 -12.27 21.56 -0.88
CA LEU A 45 -13.38 20.87 -0.21
C LEU A 45 -13.07 20.56 1.26
N LEU A 46 -11.83 20.14 1.55
CA LEU A 46 -11.37 19.94 2.92
C LEU A 46 -11.37 21.26 3.72
N ARG A 47 -10.85 22.35 3.11
CA ARG A 47 -10.80 23.66 3.77
C ARG A 47 -12.20 24.23 4.05
N SER A 48 -13.15 23.99 3.15
CA SER A 48 -14.52 24.48 3.29
C SER A 48 -15.40 23.61 4.20
N GLY A 49 -14.90 22.47 4.69
CA GLY A 49 -15.67 21.56 5.55
C GLY A 49 -16.86 20.94 4.80
N HIS A 50 -16.70 20.70 3.50
CA HIS A 50 -17.81 20.30 2.64
C HIS A 50 -18.45 18.97 3.10
N ALA A 51 -19.73 19.02 3.45
CA ALA A 51 -20.47 17.89 4.01
C ALA A 51 -20.47 16.62 3.12
N GLY A 52 -20.26 16.77 1.81
CA GLY A 52 -20.20 15.67 0.84
C GLY A 52 -18.83 15.02 0.61
N PHE A 53 -17.75 15.49 1.25
CA PHE A 53 -16.40 14.99 0.96
C PHE A 53 -16.26 13.50 1.32
N LYS A 54 -16.83 13.10 2.47
CA LYS A 54 -16.77 11.73 2.94
C LYS A 54 -17.45 10.77 1.97
N GLU A 55 -18.61 11.14 1.44
CA GLU A 55 -19.39 10.35 0.50
C GLU A 55 -18.64 10.16 -0.82
N MET A 56 -17.94 11.19 -1.29
CA MET A 56 -17.08 11.09 -2.47
C MET A 56 -15.91 10.13 -2.24
N VAL A 57 -15.27 10.20 -1.06
CA VAL A 57 -14.22 9.26 -0.65
C VAL A 57 -14.76 7.83 -0.58
N ASP A 58 -15.88 7.61 0.10
CA ASP A 58 -16.52 6.29 0.22
C ASP A 58 -16.85 5.69 -1.15
N ALA A 59 -17.47 6.48 -2.04
CA ALA A 59 -17.78 6.05 -3.40
C ALA A 59 -16.51 5.65 -4.17
N THR A 60 -15.43 6.41 -4.00
CA THR A 60 -14.15 6.13 -4.63
C THR A 60 -13.48 4.87 -4.06
N LEU A 61 -13.55 4.64 -2.74
CA LEU A 61 -13.03 3.43 -2.10
C LEU A 61 -13.76 2.18 -2.58
N ARG A 62 -15.08 2.25 -2.71
CA ARG A 62 -15.90 1.16 -3.26
C ARG A 62 -15.48 0.84 -4.69
N ARG A 63 -15.38 1.87 -5.55
CA ARG A 63 -14.94 1.69 -6.94
C ARG A 63 -13.53 1.11 -7.04
N HIS A 64 -12.61 1.61 -6.20
CA HIS A 64 -11.24 1.10 -6.14
C HIS A 64 -11.22 -0.39 -5.76
N TYR A 65 -11.96 -0.79 -4.72
CA TYR A 65 -12.08 -2.19 -4.33
C TYR A 65 -12.67 -3.08 -5.43
N GLU A 66 -13.73 -2.64 -6.11
CA GLU A 66 -14.31 -3.37 -7.24
C GLU A 66 -13.28 -3.66 -8.34
N LEU A 67 -12.47 -2.65 -8.70
CA LEU A 67 -11.44 -2.79 -9.72
C LEU A 67 -10.34 -3.76 -9.28
N ILE A 68 -9.91 -3.70 -8.02
CA ILE A 68 -8.95 -4.66 -7.45
C ILE A 68 -9.52 -6.08 -7.52
N LYS A 69 -10.79 -6.30 -7.17
CA LYS A 69 -11.42 -7.63 -7.29
C LYS A 69 -11.37 -8.14 -8.72
N ILE A 70 -11.77 -7.31 -9.69
CA ILE A 70 -11.78 -7.71 -11.11
C ILE A 70 -10.37 -8.10 -11.57
N LEU A 71 -9.36 -7.32 -11.20
CA LEU A 71 -7.96 -7.62 -11.54
C LEU A 71 -7.48 -8.90 -10.83
N SER A 72 -7.83 -9.08 -9.57
CA SER A 72 -7.48 -10.29 -8.82
C SER A 72 -8.13 -11.54 -9.38
N ASP A 73 -9.40 -11.47 -9.79
CA ASP A 73 -10.11 -12.55 -10.49
C ASP A 73 -9.47 -12.89 -11.85
N ARG A 74 -8.73 -11.95 -12.45
CA ARG A 74 -7.94 -12.14 -13.69
C ARG A 74 -6.53 -12.67 -13.43
N GLY A 75 -6.15 -12.91 -12.17
CA GLY A 75 -4.86 -13.47 -11.79
C GLY A 75 -3.85 -12.47 -11.24
N THR A 76 -4.21 -11.19 -11.08
CA THR A 76 -3.35 -10.23 -10.39
C THR A 76 -3.19 -10.60 -8.92
N TYR A 77 -1.96 -10.69 -8.43
CA TYR A 77 -1.68 -10.84 -7.01
C TYR A 77 -1.72 -9.46 -6.34
N PHE A 78 -2.80 -9.23 -5.57
CA PHE A 78 -2.98 -8.02 -4.77
C PHE A 78 -2.62 -8.27 -3.30
N PHE A 79 -1.92 -7.32 -2.69
CA PHE A 79 -1.61 -7.32 -1.26
C PHE A 79 -1.73 -5.91 -0.65
N ASP A 80 -2.20 -5.82 0.59
CA ASP A 80 -2.33 -4.55 1.33
C ASP A 80 -0.97 -4.09 1.87
N TYR A 81 -0.58 -2.84 1.61
CA TYR A 81 0.74 -2.32 1.98
C TYR A 81 0.81 -1.73 3.41
N GLY A 82 -0.18 -2.00 4.26
CA GLY A 82 -0.21 -1.51 5.64
C GLY A 82 -0.56 -0.03 5.78
N ASN A 83 -1.33 0.52 4.84
CA ASN A 83 -1.77 1.92 4.84
C ASN A 83 -3.22 2.11 5.33
N SER A 84 -3.83 1.06 5.89
CA SER A 84 -5.24 1.00 6.31
C SER A 84 -6.27 0.99 5.18
N PHE A 85 -5.88 0.65 3.95
CA PHE A 85 -6.80 0.64 2.81
C PHE A 85 -7.97 -0.33 3.00
N LEU A 86 -7.74 -1.60 3.33
CA LEU A 86 -8.82 -2.59 3.50
C LEU A 86 -9.79 -2.21 4.63
N LYS A 87 -9.27 -1.59 5.70
CA LYS A 87 -10.08 -1.05 6.79
C LYS A 87 -10.95 0.13 6.33
N ALA A 88 -10.39 1.04 5.54
CA ALA A 88 -11.14 2.16 4.96
C ALA A 88 -12.25 1.66 4.01
N VAL A 89 -12.00 0.63 3.21
CA VAL A 89 -12.99 -0.03 2.36
C VAL A 89 -14.14 -0.62 3.20
N TYR A 90 -13.81 -1.30 4.31
CA TYR A 90 -14.83 -1.78 5.26
C TYR A 90 -15.66 -0.64 5.85
N ASP A 91 -15.01 0.44 6.30
CA ASP A 91 -15.68 1.61 6.88
C ASP A 91 -16.54 2.39 5.86
N ALA A 92 -16.21 2.28 4.57
CA ALA A 92 -17.05 2.75 3.47
C ALA A 92 -18.27 1.85 3.21
N GLY A 93 -18.45 0.75 3.97
CA GLY A 93 -19.64 -0.11 3.99
C GLY A 93 -19.52 -1.42 3.21
N ILE A 94 -18.33 -1.80 2.76
CA ILE A 94 -18.10 -3.08 2.06
C ILE A 94 -17.78 -4.16 3.10
N ARG A 95 -18.72 -5.07 3.37
CA ARG A 95 -18.50 -6.14 4.38
C ARG A 95 -17.76 -7.35 3.83
N ASP A 96 -17.93 -7.66 2.55
CA ASP A 96 -17.31 -8.81 1.87
C ASP A 96 -15.77 -8.73 1.82
N ILE A 97 -15.17 -7.60 2.21
CA ILE A 97 -13.72 -7.48 2.35
C ILE A 97 -13.21 -8.21 3.60
N CYS A 98 -14.05 -8.47 4.60
CA CYS A 98 -13.71 -9.21 5.81
C CYS A 98 -13.76 -10.72 5.54
N LYS A 99 -12.80 -11.50 6.06
CA LYS A 99 -12.78 -12.96 5.86
C LYS A 99 -14.05 -13.65 6.38
N ASN A 100 -14.62 -13.14 7.48
CA ASN A 100 -15.86 -13.65 8.07
C ASN A 100 -17.14 -13.00 7.48
N GLY A 101 -17.03 -12.04 6.55
CA GLY A 101 -18.15 -11.32 5.96
C GLY A 101 -18.89 -10.34 6.89
N GLU A 102 -18.41 -10.13 8.11
CA GLU A 102 -19.11 -9.34 9.13
C GLU A 102 -18.27 -8.19 9.70
N ASN A 103 -17.04 -8.48 10.13
CA ASN A 103 -16.21 -7.55 10.89
C ASN A 103 -14.70 -7.86 10.69
N PRO A 104 -13.79 -6.93 10.98
CA PRO A 104 -12.37 -7.09 10.67
C PRO A 104 -11.59 -7.98 11.67
N LEU A 105 -12.24 -8.68 12.61
CA LEU A 105 -11.54 -9.42 13.67
C LEU A 105 -10.72 -10.61 13.16
N ASP A 106 -11.18 -11.25 12.08
CA ASP A 106 -10.47 -12.36 11.42
C ASP A 106 -9.58 -11.88 10.25
N GLY A 107 -9.41 -10.57 10.11
CA GLY A 107 -8.71 -9.94 8.98
C GLY A 107 -9.54 -9.86 7.70
N PHE A 108 -8.85 -9.56 6.60
CA PHE A 108 -9.46 -9.26 5.30
C PHE A 108 -9.11 -10.29 4.22
N ILE A 109 -9.89 -10.35 3.14
CA ILE A 109 -9.73 -11.35 2.07
C ILE A 109 -8.38 -11.23 1.32
N PHE A 110 -7.78 -10.04 1.32
CA PHE A 110 -6.45 -9.80 0.79
C PHE A 110 -5.46 -9.79 1.94
N GLN A 111 -4.32 -10.45 1.75
CA GLN A 111 -3.29 -10.52 2.77
C GLN A 111 -2.52 -9.20 2.87
N SER A 112 -2.01 -8.92 4.07
CA SER A 112 -1.09 -7.81 4.30
C SER A 112 0.32 -8.17 3.83
N TYR A 113 1.03 -7.18 3.28
CA TYR A 113 2.46 -7.21 3.02
C TYR A 113 3.26 -7.71 4.23
N VAL A 114 2.84 -7.34 5.45
CA VAL A 114 3.54 -7.73 6.67
C VAL A 114 3.33 -9.20 6.98
N GLU A 115 2.11 -9.69 6.86
CA GLU A 115 1.73 -11.06 7.25
C GLU A 115 2.17 -12.09 6.19
N ASP A 116 2.06 -11.75 4.91
CA ASP A 116 2.30 -12.68 3.80
C ASP A 116 3.74 -12.66 3.29
N ILE A 117 4.37 -11.49 3.30
CA ILE A 117 5.71 -11.28 2.74
C ILE A 117 6.72 -11.02 3.86
N MET A 118 6.65 -9.87 4.54
CA MET A 118 7.72 -9.47 5.46
C MET A 118 7.93 -10.44 6.62
N GLY A 119 6.86 -10.93 7.26
CA GLY A 119 6.95 -11.85 8.40
C GLY A 119 7.75 -13.10 8.06
N PRO A 120 7.22 -13.99 7.21
CA PRO A 120 7.84 -15.28 6.93
C PRO A 120 9.12 -15.18 6.09
N ILE A 121 9.26 -14.14 5.26
CA ILE A 121 10.39 -14.02 4.32
C ILE A 121 11.55 -13.23 4.94
N LEU A 122 11.28 -12.25 5.81
CA LEU A 122 12.28 -11.30 6.30
C LEU A 122 12.40 -11.31 7.83
N PHE A 123 11.34 -11.00 8.57
CA PHE A 123 11.39 -10.78 10.02
C PHE A 123 11.68 -12.05 10.81
N ASP A 124 11.12 -13.20 10.42
CA ASP A 124 11.39 -14.50 11.07
C ASP A 124 12.88 -14.88 11.00
N TYR A 125 13.62 -14.26 10.09
CA TYR A 125 15.05 -14.45 9.90
C TYR A 125 15.91 -13.26 10.37
N GLY A 126 15.29 -12.26 11.00
CA GLY A 126 15.97 -11.09 11.56
C GLY A 126 16.32 -10.00 10.54
N TYR A 127 15.85 -10.09 9.28
CA TYR A 127 15.97 -8.98 8.34
C TYR A 127 14.97 -7.88 8.68
N GLY A 128 15.39 -6.63 8.54
CA GLY A 128 14.54 -5.48 8.81
C GLY A 128 15.20 -4.18 8.33
N PRO A 129 14.53 -3.03 8.51
CA PRO A 129 14.98 -1.75 7.97
C PRO A 129 16.12 -1.13 8.81
N PHE A 130 17.28 -1.80 8.84
CA PHE A 130 18.49 -1.32 9.48
C PHE A 130 18.96 -0.03 8.79
N ARG A 131 19.39 0.94 9.60
CA ARG A 131 19.78 2.27 9.11
C ARG A 131 20.86 2.87 10.00
N TRP A 132 21.77 3.62 9.41
CA TRP A 132 22.77 4.41 10.12
C TRP A 132 22.86 5.83 9.54
N VAL A 133 23.51 6.72 10.28
CA VAL A 133 23.72 8.12 9.88
C VAL A 133 25.18 8.50 10.14
N CYS A 134 25.84 9.14 9.18
CA CYS A 134 27.18 9.69 9.33
C CYS A 134 27.10 11.12 9.88
N LEU A 135 27.32 11.29 11.19
CA LEU A 135 27.23 12.60 11.87
C LEU A 135 28.26 13.64 11.40
N SER A 136 29.28 13.22 10.65
CA SER A 136 30.24 14.13 10.02
C SER A 136 29.63 14.98 8.90
N GLY A 137 28.48 14.57 8.36
CA GLY A 137 27.85 15.21 7.20
C GLY A 137 28.65 15.09 5.90
N ARG A 138 29.68 14.23 5.87
CA ARG A 138 30.53 14.01 4.69
C ARG A 138 30.08 12.79 3.91
N ASP A 139 29.86 12.95 2.61
CA ASP A 139 29.51 11.85 1.70
C ASP A 139 30.55 10.72 1.69
N GLU A 140 31.83 11.05 1.89
CA GLU A 140 32.92 10.06 1.97
C GLU A 140 32.74 9.06 3.11
N ASP A 141 32.15 9.48 4.24
CA ASP A 141 31.90 8.58 5.37
C ASP A 141 30.72 7.64 5.09
N LEU A 142 29.70 8.10 4.34
CA LEU A 142 28.63 7.23 3.84
C LEU A 142 29.20 6.20 2.86
N ALA A 143 29.99 6.63 1.88
CA ALA A 143 30.63 5.72 0.92
C ALA A 143 31.56 4.69 1.60
N ARG A 144 32.20 5.05 2.72
CA ARG A 144 33.00 4.11 3.52
C ARG A 144 32.13 3.08 4.24
N THR A 145 31.02 3.52 4.82
CA THR A 145 30.08 2.63 5.53
C THR A 145 29.32 1.73 4.57
N ASP A 146 28.95 2.18 3.37
CA ASP A 146 28.39 1.35 2.30
C ASP A 146 29.34 0.20 1.93
N ARG A 147 30.62 0.51 1.70
CA ARG A 147 31.64 -0.53 1.42
C ARG A 147 31.79 -1.51 2.57
N ALA A 148 31.77 -1.03 3.81
CA ALA A 148 31.86 -1.89 4.99
C ALA A 148 30.62 -2.81 5.11
N ALA A 149 29.42 -2.29 4.87
CA ALA A 149 28.19 -3.08 4.86
C ALA A 149 28.23 -4.16 3.77
N MET A 150 28.60 -3.79 2.53
CA MET A 150 28.74 -4.75 1.42
C MET A 150 29.76 -5.85 1.72
N GLN A 151 30.86 -5.54 2.41
CA GLN A 151 31.88 -6.53 2.80
C GLN A 151 31.38 -7.53 3.86
N CYS A 152 30.36 -7.16 4.63
CA CYS A 152 29.77 -8.00 5.68
C CYS A 152 28.64 -8.91 5.17
N ILE A 153 28.13 -8.65 3.97
CA ILE A 153 27.00 -9.38 3.38
C ILE A 153 27.55 -10.45 2.42
N ASP A 154 27.05 -11.67 2.54
CA ASP A 154 27.34 -12.77 1.61
C ASP A 154 26.11 -13.02 0.71
N PRO A 155 26.12 -12.55 -0.55
CA PRO A 155 25.00 -12.75 -1.49
C PRO A 155 24.72 -14.22 -1.85
N GLY A 156 25.63 -15.13 -1.53
CA GLY A 156 25.46 -16.57 -1.76
C GLY A 156 24.76 -17.30 -0.61
N ARG A 157 24.67 -16.67 0.58
CA ARG A 157 24.13 -17.30 1.78
C ARG A 157 22.61 -17.47 1.68
N ARG A 158 21.88 -16.41 1.30
CA ARG A 158 20.42 -16.40 1.09
C ARG A 158 20.03 -15.34 0.06
N PHE A 159 18.85 -15.46 -0.53
CA PHE A 159 18.40 -14.45 -1.51
C PHE A 159 18.17 -13.08 -0.87
N GLN A 160 17.76 -13.01 0.40
CA GLN A 160 17.64 -11.75 1.13
C GLN A 160 19.00 -11.03 1.25
N ASP A 161 20.09 -11.78 1.41
CA ASP A 161 21.45 -11.20 1.44
C ASP A 161 21.88 -10.72 0.04
N ARG A 162 21.32 -11.28 -1.03
CA ARG A 162 21.56 -10.81 -2.39
C ARG A 162 20.73 -9.57 -2.74
N ASP A 163 19.53 -9.46 -2.17
CA ASP A 163 18.64 -8.31 -2.38
C ASP A 163 19.10 -7.06 -1.61
N ASN A 164 19.84 -7.24 -0.51
CA ASN A 164 20.50 -6.15 0.24
C ASN A 164 21.85 -5.76 -0.38
#